data_AF-A0A9P5YF89-F1
#
_entry.id   AF-A0A9P5YF89-F1
#
_cell.length_a   1.000
_cell.length_b   1.000
_cell.length_c   1.000
_cell.angle_alpha   90.00
_cell.angle_beta   90.00
_cell.angle_gamma   90.00
#
_symmetry.space_group_name_H-M   'P 1'
#
loop_
_entity.id
_entity.type
_entity.pdbx_description
1 polymer ?
#
loop_
_entity_poly.entity_id
_entity_poly.type
_entity_poly.pdbx_seq_one_letter_code
_entity_poly.pdbx_strand_id
1 'polypeptide(L)'
;MTEAAELKKLVKQLQGTSDQADIVVLLNTLKNGFEVNEAILRESKAGLAVGKLRQHASKEVADLAKEIVKKWKNAVEKAKLSTGGGAKGVQNGKDRKGSVASNSGTPVTPTGTAAKLTTRTSKTDGVKGGVGDATRDKCCELIYDALASDSGAPVELILKRAQGAEKAVYHSMGGTTPEYKSKIRSLFVNLKDKNNPDLRESIISGEIAVEKLPHMSSQDMASAERKAADRKIAEENFHKSLAAEEQQAETDAFQCSRCKQRKCRYRQAQTRSADEPMTTFVTCVNCNNRWKFS
;
A
#
# COMPACT_ATOMS: atom_id res chain seq x y z
N MET A 1 -10.07 -23.14 -34.65
CA MET A 1 -8.95 -22.28 -34.22
C MET A 1 -9.49 -21.40 -33.11
N THR A 2 -8.88 -21.37 -31.92
CA THR A 2 -9.43 -20.60 -30.79
C THR A 2 -9.26 -19.09 -31.05
N GLU A 3 -10.26 -18.28 -30.70
CA GLU A 3 -10.18 -16.80 -30.80
C GLU A 3 -8.93 -16.24 -30.07
N ALA A 4 -8.51 -16.91 -29.00
CA ALA A 4 -7.27 -16.62 -28.28
C ALA A 4 -5.99 -16.82 -29.14
N ALA A 5 -5.97 -17.80 -30.05
CA ALA A 5 -4.83 -18.04 -30.94
C ALA A 5 -4.71 -16.98 -32.04
N GLU A 6 -5.84 -16.48 -32.53
CA GLU A 6 -5.87 -15.38 -33.52
C GLU A 6 -5.47 -14.05 -32.88
N LEU A 7 -5.96 -13.77 -31.67
CA LEU A 7 -5.51 -12.63 -30.86
C LEU A 7 -4.01 -12.67 -30.57
N LYS A 8 -3.44 -13.84 -30.26
CA LYS A 8 -1.99 -14.01 -30.08
C LYS A 8 -1.20 -13.67 -31.36
N LYS A 9 -1.69 -14.08 -32.53
CA LYS A 9 -1.05 -13.77 -33.83
C LYS A 9 -1.08 -12.27 -34.12
N LEU A 10 -2.23 -11.62 -33.94
CA LEU A 10 -2.39 -10.17 -34.13
C LEU A 10 -1.53 -9.37 -33.14
N VAL A 11 -1.44 -9.79 -31.88
CA VAL A 11 -0.57 -9.17 -30.89
C VAL A 11 0.92 -9.32 -31.26
N LYS A 12 1.32 -10.46 -31.80
CA LYS A 12 2.69 -10.69 -32.26
C LYS A 12 3.03 -9.79 -33.47
N GLN A 13 2.08 -9.60 -34.39
CA GLN A 13 2.22 -8.66 -35.51
C GLN A 13 2.30 -7.20 -35.02
N LEU A 14 1.44 -6.81 -34.08
CA LEU A 14 1.47 -5.47 -33.45
C LEU A 14 2.76 -5.16 -32.70
N GLN A 15 3.46 -6.17 -32.18
CA GLN A 15 4.77 -5.99 -31.52
C GLN A 15 5.93 -5.98 -32.51
N GLY A 16 5.76 -6.56 -33.70
CA GLY A 16 6.79 -6.65 -34.73
C GLY A 16 6.76 -5.52 -35.76
N THR A 17 5.63 -4.83 -35.92
CA THR A 17 5.45 -3.76 -36.90
C THR A 17 5.79 -2.39 -36.31
N SER A 18 6.65 -1.65 -37.01
CA SER A 18 7.07 -0.29 -36.63
C SER A 18 6.31 0.81 -37.39
N ASP A 19 5.53 0.44 -38.42
CA ASP A 19 4.80 1.36 -39.29
C ASP A 19 3.49 1.82 -38.65
N GLN A 20 3.32 3.14 -38.56
CA GLN A 20 2.19 3.76 -37.87
C GLN A 20 0.83 3.42 -38.51
N ALA A 21 0.77 3.37 -39.85
CA ALA A 21 -0.46 3.06 -40.58
C ALA A 21 -0.93 1.61 -40.31
N ASP A 22 0.00 0.67 -40.29
CA ASP A 22 -0.29 -0.74 -40.04
C ASP A 22 -0.71 -1.00 -38.60
N ILE A 23 -0.11 -0.29 -37.63
CA ILE A 23 -0.54 -0.32 -36.22
C ILE A 23 -2.00 0.15 -36.09
N VAL A 24 -2.40 1.20 -36.81
CA VAL A 24 -3.78 1.70 -36.81
C VAL A 24 -4.75 0.70 -37.43
N VAL A 25 -4.38 0.06 -38.55
CA VAL A 25 -5.20 -0.98 -39.19
C VAL A 25 -5.37 -2.18 -38.25
N LEU A 26 -4.29 -2.67 -37.65
CA LEU A 26 -4.32 -3.78 -36.70
C LEU A 26 -5.14 -3.46 -35.44
N LEU A 27 -5.07 -2.23 -34.93
CA LEU A 27 -5.90 -1.79 -33.80
C LEU A 27 -7.39 -1.72 -34.16
N ASN A 28 -7.75 -1.30 -35.37
CA ASN A 28 -9.13 -1.30 -35.83
C ASN A 28 -9.68 -2.72 -36.03
N THR A 29 -8.85 -3.64 -36.55
CA THR A 29 -9.21 -5.06 -36.65
C THR A 29 -9.41 -5.67 -35.27
N LEU A 30 -8.56 -5.34 -34.29
CA LEU A 30 -8.75 -5.76 -32.89
C LEU A 30 -9.99 -5.16 -32.22
N LYS A 31 -10.36 -3.93 -32.59
CA LYS A 31 -11.51 -3.21 -32.03
C LYS A 31 -12.85 -3.79 -32.50
N ASN A 32 -12.92 -4.25 -33.74
CA ASN A 32 -14.16 -4.69 -34.38
C ASN A 32 -14.31 -6.21 -34.47
N GLY A 33 -13.21 -6.96 -34.45
CA GLY A 33 -13.22 -8.40 -34.73
C GLY A 33 -13.46 -9.32 -33.54
N PHE A 34 -13.37 -8.84 -32.28
CA PHE A 34 -13.32 -9.74 -31.12
C PHE A 34 -14.09 -9.22 -29.89
N GLU A 35 -15.03 -10.04 -29.41
CA GLU A 35 -15.64 -9.87 -28.08
C GLU A 35 -14.77 -10.53 -27.02
N VAL A 36 -13.91 -9.72 -26.39
CA VAL A 36 -12.85 -10.28 -25.54
C VAL A 36 -13.34 -10.50 -24.10
N ASN A 37 -13.30 -11.76 -23.64
CA ASN A 37 -13.59 -12.16 -22.26
C ASN A 37 -12.30 -12.26 -21.41
N GLU A 38 -12.42 -12.26 -20.07
CA GLU A 38 -11.26 -12.23 -19.15
C GLU A 38 -10.26 -13.37 -19.40
N ALA A 39 -10.76 -14.58 -19.62
CA ALA A 39 -9.93 -15.75 -19.91
C ALA A 39 -9.08 -15.55 -21.19
N ILE A 40 -9.69 -14.94 -22.22
CA ILE A 40 -9.04 -14.69 -23.52
C ILE A 40 -7.98 -13.58 -23.39
N LEU A 41 -8.22 -12.54 -22.59
CA LEU A 41 -7.21 -11.50 -22.30
C LEU A 41 -5.99 -12.05 -21.56
N ARG A 42 -6.21 -12.92 -20.58
CA ARG A 42 -5.12 -13.54 -19.80
C ARG A 42 -4.29 -14.47 -20.68
N GLU A 43 -4.95 -15.26 -21.52
CA GLU A 43 -4.28 -16.23 -22.38
C GLU A 43 -3.50 -15.54 -23.52
N SER A 44 -4.10 -14.54 -24.17
CA SER A 44 -3.51 -13.85 -25.33
C SER A 44 -2.47 -12.80 -24.98
N LYS A 45 -2.44 -12.33 -23.72
CA LYS A 45 -1.63 -11.18 -23.26
C LYS A 45 -1.89 -9.90 -24.06
N ALA A 46 -3.01 -9.82 -24.80
CA ALA A 46 -3.36 -8.66 -25.62
C ALA A 46 -3.53 -7.37 -24.80
N GLY A 47 -4.04 -7.49 -23.57
CA GLY A 47 -4.19 -6.35 -22.66
C GLY A 47 -2.87 -5.64 -22.31
N LEU A 48 -1.77 -6.39 -22.22
CA LEU A 48 -0.44 -5.84 -21.94
C LEU A 48 0.15 -5.13 -23.18
N ALA A 49 -0.03 -5.73 -24.36
CA ALA A 49 0.48 -5.18 -25.61
C ALA A 49 -0.25 -3.87 -25.99
N VAL A 50 -1.59 -3.89 -25.99
CA VAL A 50 -2.40 -2.69 -26.27
C VAL A 50 -2.25 -1.66 -25.14
N GLY A 51 -2.02 -2.10 -23.90
CA GLY A 51 -1.73 -1.24 -22.76
C GLY A 51 -0.49 -0.36 -22.97
N LYS A 52 0.57 -0.90 -23.58
CA LYS A 52 1.79 -0.14 -23.92
C LYS A 52 1.54 0.91 -25.01
N LEU A 53 0.69 0.60 -25.99
CA LEU A 53 0.36 1.51 -27.10
C LEU A 53 -0.42 2.76 -26.65
N ARG A 54 -0.94 2.81 -25.41
CA ARG A 54 -1.57 4.02 -24.84
C ARG A 54 -0.61 5.20 -24.66
N GLN A 55 0.70 4.94 -24.65
CA GLN A 55 1.77 5.94 -24.53
C GLN A 55 2.53 6.11 -25.85
N HIS A 56 2.01 5.61 -26.97
CA HIS A 56 2.66 5.73 -28.27
C HIS A 56 2.79 7.19 -28.73
N ALA A 57 3.81 7.49 -29.53
CA ALA A 57 4.15 8.85 -29.97
C ALA A 57 3.05 9.49 -30.85
N SER A 58 2.30 8.68 -31.59
CA SER A 58 1.15 9.14 -32.38
C SER A 58 -0.12 9.18 -31.54
N LYS A 59 -0.77 10.36 -31.54
CA LYS A 59 -1.99 10.62 -30.77
C LYS A 59 -3.15 9.70 -31.18
N GLU A 60 -3.27 9.40 -32.47
CA GLU A 60 -4.31 8.54 -33.04
C GLU A 60 -4.20 7.09 -32.54
N VAL A 61 -2.99 6.52 -32.54
CA VAL A 61 -2.73 5.17 -32.01
C VAL A 61 -2.98 5.11 -30.50
N ALA A 62 -2.52 6.14 -29.76
CA ALA A 62 -2.71 6.22 -28.33
C ALA A 62 -4.18 6.32 -27.92
N ASP A 63 -4.99 7.08 -28.68
CA ASP A 63 -6.41 7.26 -28.38
C ASP A 63 -7.23 6.02 -28.75
N LEU A 64 -6.92 5.35 -29.87
CA LEU A 64 -7.52 4.06 -30.22
C LEU A 64 -7.18 2.97 -29.19
N ALA A 65 -5.93 2.89 -28.73
CA ALA A 65 -5.51 1.96 -27.69
C ALA A 65 -6.23 2.22 -26.35
N LYS A 66 -6.44 3.48 -25.97
CA LYS A 66 -7.21 3.84 -24.75
C LYS A 66 -8.68 3.43 -24.88
N GLU A 67 -9.28 3.58 -26.05
CA GLU A 67 -10.68 3.20 -26.29
C GLU A 67 -10.87 1.68 -26.19
N ILE A 68 -9.97 0.90 -26.82
CA ILE A 68 -9.99 -0.58 -26.75
C ILE A 68 -9.84 -1.05 -25.31
N VAL A 69 -8.91 -0.49 -24.54
CA VAL A 69 -8.69 -0.85 -23.13
C VAL A 69 -9.92 -0.51 -22.26
N LYS A 70 -10.62 0.60 -22.54
CA LYS A 70 -11.88 0.93 -21.85
C LYS A 70 -12.98 -0.08 -22.19
N LYS A 71 -13.13 -0.45 -23.47
CA LYS A 71 -14.12 -1.45 -23.90
C LYS A 71 -13.87 -2.81 -23.23
N TRP A 72 -12.63 -3.29 -23.21
CA TRP A 72 -12.28 -4.55 -22.56
C TRP A 72 -12.49 -4.53 -21.05
N LYS A 73 -12.16 -3.44 -20.36
CA LYS A 73 -12.46 -3.29 -18.92
C LYS A 73 -13.96 -3.38 -18.63
N ASN A 74 -14.78 -2.69 -19.43
CA ASN A 74 -16.23 -2.71 -19.26
C ASN A 74 -16.82 -4.09 -19.55
N ALA A 75 -16.30 -4.81 -20.56
CA ALA A 75 -16.74 -6.17 -20.88
C ALA A 75 -16.42 -7.15 -19.75
N VAL A 76 -15.22 -7.06 -19.16
CA VAL A 76 -14.81 -7.90 -18.01
C VAL A 76 -15.66 -7.61 -16.77
N GLU A 77 -15.90 -6.34 -16.45
CA GLU A 77 -16.76 -5.96 -15.31
C GLU A 77 -18.22 -6.40 -15.53
N LYS A 78 -18.74 -6.30 -16.75
CA LYS A 78 -20.09 -6.79 -17.11
C LYS A 78 -20.17 -8.33 -17.01
N ALA A 79 -19.13 -9.05 -17.42
CA ALA A 79 -19.06 -10.51 -17.32
C ALA A 79 -18.95 -11.00 -15.86
N LYS A 80 -18.28 -10.25 -14.98
CA LYS A 80 -18.25 -10.52 -13.53
C LYS A 80 -19.62 -10.35 -12.87
N LEU A 81 -20.43 -9.40 -13.35
CA LEU A 81 -21.78 -9.16 -12.86
C LEU A 81 -22.80 -10.21 -13.35
N SER A 82 -22.57 -10.82 -14.53
CA SER A 82 -23.47 -11.84 -15.09
C SER A 82 -23.18 -13.27 -14.62
N THR A 83 -21.97 -13.55 -14.12
CA THR A 83 -21.55 -14.89 -13.70
C THR A 83 -21.55 -14.99 -12.18
N GLY A 84 -22.74 -14.89 -11.57
CA GLY A 84 -22.93 -14.96 -10.12
C GLY A 84 -23.39 -16.35 -9.64
N GLY A 85 -22.48 -17.13 -9.06
CA GLY A 85 -22.76 -18.27 -8.17
C GLY A 85 -21.81 -19.46 -8.37
N GLY A 86 -20.98 -19.92 -7.44
CA GLY A 86 -20.60 -19.63 -6.04
C GLY A 86 -19.33 -20.49 -5.74
N ALA A 87 -18.64 -20.55 -4.60
CA ALA A 87 -18.67 -19.96 -3.26
C ALA A 87 -17.23 -20.12 -2.68
N LYS A 88 -16.69 -19.22 -1.84
CA LYS A 88 -16.88 -19.18 -0.38
C LYS A 88 -16.73 -17.75 0.15
N GLY A 89 -17.69 -17.38 1.00
CA GLY A 89 -17.72 -16.16 1.80
C GLY A 89 -19.07 -16.10 2.52
N VAL A 90 -19.18 -16.84 3.61
CA VAL A 90 -20.41 -17.05 4.39
C VAL A 90 -20.83 -15.75 5.08
N GLN A 91 -22.01 -15.23 4.72
CA GLN A 91 -22.87 -14.43 5.57
C GLN A 91 -24.27 -15.06 5.54
N ASN A 92 -24.70 -15.56 6.69
CA ASN A 92 -26.09 -15.84 7.02
C ASN A 92 -26.57 -14.57 7.76
N GLY A 93 -27.73 -13.95 7.54
CA GLY A 93 -29.01 -14.47 7.08
C GLY A 93 -30.07 -13.85 7.98
N LYS A 94 -30.79 -12.87 7.43
CA LYS A 94 -31.87 -12.03 7.97
C LYS A 94 -33.13 -12.84 8.30
N ASP A 95 -34.01 -12.34 9.18
CA ASP A 95 -35.50 -12.46 9.24
C ASP A 95 -35.97 -12.35 10.72
N ARG A 96 -37.14 -11.84 11.17
CA ARG A 96 -38.35 -11.20 10.61
C ARG A 96 -39.18 -10.59 11.77
N LYS A 97 -39.80 -9.44 11.50
CA LYS A 97 -41.14 -8.91 11.88
C LYS A 97 -41.80 -9.25 13.25
N GLY A 98 -42.19 -8.20 13.98
CA GLY A 98 -43.28 -8.21 14.99
C GLY A 98 -43.55 -6.79 15.55
N SER A 99 -44.76 -6.27 15.34
CA SER A 99 -45.28 -4.97 15.81
C SER A 99 -45.44 -4.89 17.34
N VAL A 100 -45.43 -3.69 17.96
CA VAL A 100 -46.56 -2.96 18.63
C VAL A 100 -46.06 -1.55 19.06
N ALA A 101 -46.99 -0.58 19.05
CA ALA A 101 -46.87 0.87 19.19
C ALA A 101 -46.45 1.43 20.56
N SER A 102 -45.94 2.68 20.61
CA SER A 102 -46.64 3.87 21.17
C SER A 102 -45.77 5.14 21.20
N ASN A 103 -46.29 6.23 20.60
CA ASN A 103 -46.26 7.68 20.90
C ASN A 103 -44.98 8.34 21.50
N SER A 104 -44.55 9.56 21.14
CA SER A 104 -45.17 10.71 20.45
C SER A 104 -44.13 11.85 20.32
N GLY A 105 -44.20 12.68 19.25
CA GLY A 105 -43.60 14.04 19.21
C GLY A 105 -42.92 14.49 17.90
N THR A 106 -43.69 14.94 16.91
CA THR A 106 -43.28 15.68 15.67
C THR A 106 -43.33 17.21 15.89
N PRO A 107 -43.01 18.09 14.90
CA PRO A 107 -42.11 18.00 13.72
C PRO A 107 -41.23 19.27 13.52
N VAL A 108 -40.19 19.20 12.68
CA VAL A 108 -39.95 20.21 11.61
C VAL A 108 -38.97 19.65 10.55
N THR A 109 -39.46 19.51 9.33
CA THR A 109 -38.69 19.45 8.06
C THR A 109 -39.14 20.67 7.24
N PRO A 110 -38.32 21.26 6.34
CA PRO A 110 -37.93 20.61 5.08
C PRO A 110 -36.44 20.90 4.75
N THR A 111 -35.69 20.17 3.91
CA THR A 111 -35.83 20.02 2.46
C THR A 111 -34.60 19.22 1.99
N GLY A 112 -34.73 18.48 0.89
CA GLY A 112 -33.73 17.56 0.32
C GLY A 112 -32.30 18.11 0.24
N THR A 113 -31.29 17.25 0.20
CA THR A 113 -31.05 16.36 -0.92
C THR A 113 -30.13 15.24 -0.45
N ALA A 114 -30.37 14.00 -0.89
CA ALA A 114 -29.46 12.89 -0.68
C ALA A 114 -28.08 13.23 -1.29
N ALA A 115 -27.16 13.70 -0.46
CA ALA A 115 -25.79 13.99 -0.86
C ALA A 115 -25.08 12.65 -1.07
N LYS A 116 -24.97 12.28 -2.34
CA LYS A 116 -23.93 11.40 -2.87
C LYS A 116 -22.62 11.69 -2.13
N LEU A 117 -21.96 10.68 -1.56
CA LEU A 117 -20.63 10.80 -0.92
C LEU A 117 -19.65 11.47 -1.89
N THR A 118 -19.57 12.79 -1.88
CA THR A 118 -18.56 13.58 -2.56
C THR A 118 -17.62 14.06 -1.46
N THR A 119 -16.38 13.58 -1.49
CA THR A 119 -15.29 13.99 -0.61
C THR A 119 -15.31 15.51 -0.43
N ARG A 120 -15.61 16.01 0.78
CA ARG A 120 -15.66 17.44 1.06
C ARG A 120 -14.23 18.01 1.03
N THR A 121 -14.07 19.20 0.48
CA THR A 121 -12.77 19.89 0.35
C THR A 121 -12.94 21.38 0.66
N SER A 122 -11.85 22.06 1.00
CA SER A 122 -11.77 23.52 1.17
C SER A 122 -12.41 24.28 0.01
N LYS A 123 -12.29 23.75 -1.21
CA LYS A 123 -12.89 24.32 -2.43
C LYS A 123 -14.40 24.12 -2.52
N THR A 124 -14.94 23.00 -2.02
CA THR A 124 -16.40 22.79 -2.00
C THR A 124 -17.06 23.61 -0.90
N ASP A 125 -16.33 23.85 0.19
CA ASP A 125 -16.87 24.49 1.40
C ASP A 125 -16.56 26.00 1.45
N GLY A 126 -15.82 26.53 0.46
CA GLY A 126 -15.49 27.96 0.34
C GLY A 126 -14.55 28.49 1.43
N VAL A 127 -13.82 27.60 2.12
CA VAL A 127 -12.96 27.94 3.26
C VAL A 127 -11.57 28.34 2.79
N LYS A 128 -11.09 29.51 3.21
CA LYS A 128 -9.70 29.96 3.04
C LYS A 128 -8.95 29.94 4.36
N GLY A 129 -7.64 29.68 4.31
CA GLY A 129 -6.75 29.89 5.45
C GLY A 129 -6.81 31.36 5.87
N GLY A 130 -7.06 31.61 7.15
CA GLY A 130 -7.27 32.95 7.71
C GLY A 130 -6.07 33.41 8.54
N VAL A 131 -4.85 33.15 8.07
CA VAL A 131 -3.60 33.32 8.85
C VAL A 131 -2.73 34.46 8.30
N GLY A 132 -3.00 34.95 7.09
CA GLY A 132 -2.40 36.17 6.55
C GLY A 132 -1.08 35.98 5.81
N ASP A 133 -0.53 34.76 5.79
CA ASP A 133 0.57 34.36 4.91
C ASP A 133 0.05 33.31 3.91
N ALA A 134 0.21 33.59 2.61
CA ALA A 134 -0.25 32.73 1.52
C ALA A 134 0.29 31.30 1.60
N THR A 135 1.47 31.08 2.20
CA THR A 135 2.01 29.73 2.40
C THR A 135 1.27 29.00 3.53
N ARG A 136 1.06 29.69 4.66
CA ARG A 136 0.36 29.14 5.83
C ARG A 136 -1.11 28.89 5.54
N ASP A 137 -1.72 29.74 4.72
CA ASP A 137 -3.12 29.58 4.30
C ASP A 137 -3.29 28.32 3.45
N LYS A 138 -2.39 28.06 2.50
CA LYS A 138 -2.37 26.81 1.71
C LYS A 138 -2.09 25.58 2.58
N CYS A 139 -1.26 25.71 3.60
CA CYS A 139 -1.01 24.63 4.56
C CYS A 139 -2.24 24.33 5.42
N CYS A 140 -2.98 25.36 5.85
CA CYS A 140 -4.28 25.20 6.51
C CYS A 140 -5.30 24.51 5.60
N GLU A 141 -5.40 24.94 4.34
CA GLU A 141 -6.29 24.33 3.33
C GLU A 141 -5.99 22.84 3.11
N LEU A 142 -4.69 22.48 3.06
CA LEU A 142 -4.29 21.07 2.97
C LEU A 142 -4.77 20.26 4.19
N ILE A 143 -4.56 20.76 5.41
CA ILE A 143 -5.02 20.07 6.62
C ILE A 143 -6.55 19.97 6.63
N TYR A 144 -7.25 21.04 6.23
CA TYR A 144 -8.71 21.04 6.12
C TYR A 144 -9.19 19.96 5.14
N ASP A 145 -8.60 19.88 3.95
CA ASP A 145 -8.95 18.86 2.94
C ASP A 145 -8.76 17.43 3.47
N ALA A 146 -7.74 17.19 4.29
CA ALA A 146 -7.52 15.89 4.90
C ALA A 146 -8.63 15.56 5.93
N LEU A 147 -8.97 16.51 6.80
CA LEU A 147 -10.00 16.34 7.82
C LEU A 147 -11.43 16.28 7.24
N ALA A 148 -11.70 17.00 6.15
CA ALA A 148 -13.01 17.07 5.51
C ALA A 148 -13.34 15.83 4.66
N SER A 149 -12.32 15.08 4.22
CA SER A 149 -12.47 14.02 3.21
C SER A 149 -13.52 12.94 3.52
N ASP A 150 -13.70 12.55 4.79
CA ASP A 150 -14.69 11.55 5.22
C ASP A 150 -15.48 11.98 6.48
N SER A 151 -15.34 13.23 6.94
CA SER A 151 -16.06 13.68 8.12
C SER A 151 -17.47 14.15 7.78
N GLY A 152 -18.42 13.94 8.71
CA GLY A 152 -19.78 14.49 8.74
C GLY A 152 -19.91 15.79 9.56
N ALA A 153 -18.82 16.25 10.16
CA ALA A 153 -18.78 17.37 11.10
C ALA A 153 -19.08 18.74 10.45
N PRO A 154 -19.49 19.75 11.25
CA PRO A 154 -19.72 21.11 10.77
C PRO A 154 -18.42 21.77 10.31
N VAL A 155 -18.51 22.52 9.21
CA VAL A 155 -17.40 23.20 8.52
C VAL A 155 -16.56 24.06 9.48
N GLU A 156 -17.22 24.81 10.37
CA GLU A 156 -16.53 25.70 11.33
C GLU A 156 -15.62 24.96 12.30
N LEU A 157 -16.03 23.77 12.74
CA LEU A 157 -15.25 23.00 13.70
C LEU A 157 -14.01 22.40 13.04
N ILE A 158 -14.15 21.88 11.82
CA ILE A 158 -13.02 21.38 11.01
C ILE A 158 -12.03 22.51 10.74
N LEU A 159 -12.52 23.70 10.39
CA LEU A 159 -11.70 24.89 10.17
C LEU A 159 -10.93 25.30 11.43
N LYS A 160 -11.59 25.37 12.59
CA LYS A 160 -10.92 25.68 13.88
C LYS A 160 -9.83 24.66 14.21
N ARG A 161 -10.07 23.37 14.00
CA ARG A 161 -9.07 22.31 14.21
C ARG A 161 -7.91 22.41 13.23
N ALA A 162 -8.18 22.65 11.95
CA ALA A 162 -7.15 22.81 10.92
C ALA A 162 -6.24 24.03 11.20
N GLN A 163 -6.83 25.17 11.57
CA GLN A 163 -6.07 26.36 11.97
C GLN A 163 -5.25 26.12 13.24
N GLY A 164 -5.81 25.41 14.23
CA GLY A 164 -5.06 25.02 15.42
C GLY A 164 -3.86 24.14 15.07
N ALA A 165 -4.03 23.20 14.15
CA ALA A 165 -2.99 22.24 13.77
C ALA A 165 -1.85 22.94 13.04
N GLU A 166 -2.18 23.83 12.11
CA GLU A 166 -1.18 24.66 11.45
C GLU A 166 -0.42 25.53 12.45
N LYS A 167 -1.11 26.21 13.37
CA LYS A 167 -0.49 27.05 14.40
C LYS A 167 0.45 26.26 15.30
N ALA A 168 0.06 25.06 15.72
CA ALA A 168 0.89 24.18 16.54
C ALA A 168 2.18 23.77 15.80
N VAL A 169 2.07 23.40 14.51
CA VAL A 169 3.23 23.03 13.68
C VAL A 169 4.12 24.24 13.45
N TYR A 170 3.55 25.42 13.20
CA TYR A 170 4.30 26.66 13.04
C TYR A 170 5.06 27.04 14.31
N HIS A 171 4.43 26.93 15.48
CA HIS A 171 5.07 27.22 16.77
C HIS A 171 6.22 26.25 17.06
N SER A 172 6.06 24.95 16.80
CA SER A 172 7.10 23.95 17.02
C SER A 172 8.32 24.13 16.10
N MET A 173 8.12 24.62 14.87
CA MET A 173 9.19 24.73 13.86
C MET A 173 9.75 26.14 13.72
N GLY A 174 9.12 27.15 14.33
CA GLY A 174 9.61 28.53 14.38
C GLY A 174 9.60 29.28 13.03
N GLY A 175 8.96 28.76 11.98
CA GLY A 175 8.89 29.44 10.67
C GLY A 175 8.39 28.60 9.50
N THR A 176 8.26 29.22 8.33
CA THR A 176 7.86 28.57 7.06
C THR A 176 9.03 27.85 6.37
N THR A 177 9.79 27.08 7.15
CA THR A 177 10.94 26.30 6.68
C THR A 177 10.52 25.14 5.76
N PRO A 178 11.45 24.56 4.98
CA PRO A 178 11.17 23.33 4.22
C PRO A 178 10.72 22.17 5.13
N GLU A 179 11.20 22.12 6.38
CA GLU A 179 10.81 21.11 7.36
C GLU A 179 9.36 21.30 7.81
N TYR A 180 8.90 22.53 8.04
CA TYR A 180 7.49 22.85 8.26
C TYR A 180 6.62 22.31 7.11
N LYS A 181 7.00 22.59 5.86
CA LYS A 181 6.26 22.08 4.68
C LYS A 181 6.29 20.56 4.57
N SER A 182 7.39 19.92 4.98
CA SER A 182 7.50 18.47 5.03
C SER A 182 6.57 17.87 6.09
N LYS A 183 6.54 18.48 7.28
CA LYS A 183 5.65 18.05 8.37
C LYS A 183 4.18 18.19 7.98
N ILE A 184 3.76 19.32 7.41
CA ILE A 184 2.39 19.52 6.92
C ILE A 184 2.01 18.46 5.87
N ARG A 185 2.91 18.14 4.92
CA ARG A 185 2.67 17.06 3.94
C ARG A 185 2.55 15.69 4.61
N SER A 186 3.39 15.39 5.60
CA SER A 186 3.31 14.14 6.35
C SER A 186 2.00 14.02 7.12
N LEU A 187 1.54 15.10 7.76
CA LEU A 187 0.24 15.16 8.44
C LEU A 187 -0.91 14.98 7.45
N PHE A 188 -0.85 15.65 6.31
CA PHE A 188 -1.85 15.51 5.25
C PHE A 188 -2.02 14.06 4.80
N VAL A 189 -0.93 13.33 4.54
CA VAL A 189 -1.01 11.93 4.10
C VAL A 189 -1.55 11.01 5.19
N ASN A 190 -1.08 11.17 6.44
CA ASN A 190 -1.54 10.35 7.55
C ASN A 190 -3.03 10.61 7.89
N LEU A 191 -3.45 11.87 7.87
CA LEU A 191 -4.85 12.25 8.12
C LEU A 191 -5.77 11.84 6.98
N LYS A 192 -5.28 11.83 5.74
CA LYS A 192 -6.06 11.41 4.56
C LYS A 192 -6.05 9.90 4.34
N ASP A 193 -5.41 9.12 5.21
CA ASP A 193 -5.37 7.67 5.07
C ASP A 193 -6.79 7.10 5.24
N LYS A 194 -7.24 6.38 4.20
CA LYS A 194 -8.56 5.72 4.19
C LYS A 194 -8.62 4.55 5.17
N ASN A 195 -7.46 4.00 5.53
CA ASN A 195 -7.36 2.85 6.42
C ASN A 195 -7.40 3.24 7.91
N ASN A 196 -7.40 4.55 8.23
CA ASN A 196 -7.45 5.03 9.61
C ASN A 196 -8.44 6.21 9.78
N PRO A 197 -9.75 5.99 9.61
CA PRO A 197 -10.75 7.03 9.83
C PRO A 197 -10.79 7.51 11.29
N ASP A 198 -10.53 6.61 12.25
CA ASP A 198 -10.58 6.87 13.68
C ASP A 198 -9.65 8.04 14.08
N LEU A 199 -8.44 8.13 13.50
CA LEU A 199 -7.53 9.23 13.79
C LEU A 199 -8.13 10.60 13.45
N ARG A 200 -8.87 10.71 12.33
CA ARG A 200 -9.54 11.95 11.95
C ARG A 200 -10.67 12.27 12.93
N GLU A 201 -11.46 11.28 13.31
CA GLU A 201 -12.55 11.46 14.26
C GLU A 201 -12.04 11.86 15.65
N SER A 202 -10.96 11.25 16.14
CA SER A 202 -10.32 11.63 17.42
C SER A 202 -9.78 13.06 17.41
N ILE A 203 -9.32 13.60 16.27
CA ILE A 203 -8.88 15.00 16.16
C ILE A 203 -10.06 15.97 16.09
N ILE A 204 -11.12 15.59 15.38
CA ILE A 204 -12.34 16.41 15.26
C ILE A 204 -13.05 16.48 16.63
N SER A 205 -13.26 15.34 17.27
CA SER A 205 -13.84 15.23 18.62
C SER A 205 -12.97 15.88 19.69
N GLY A 206 -11.65 15.97 19.47
CA GLY A 206 -10.70 16.61 20.38
C GLY A 206 -10.09 15.67 21.41
N GLU A 207 -10.27 14.35 21.27
CA GLU A 207 -9.56 13.33 22.04
C GLU A 207 -8.03 13.45 21.86
N ILE A 208 -7.60 13.74 20.63
CA ILE A 208 -6.21 14.09 20.33
C ILE A 208 -6.07 15.60 20.29
N ALA A 209 -5.35 16.14 21.27
CA ALA A 209 -5.00 17.54 21.32
C ALA A 209 -4.16 17.93 20.10
N VAL A 210 -4.56 19.02 19.46
CA VAL A 210 -3.95 19.54 18.23
C VAL A 210 -2.47 19.91 18.42
N GLU A 211 -2.08 20.27 19.64
CA GLU A 211 -0.71 20.57 20.05
C GLU A 211 0.23 19.36 20.03
N LYS A 212 -0.31 18.13 20.06
CA LYS A 212 0.50 16.90 20.00
C LYS A 212 0.94 16.55 18.57
N LEU A 213 0.20 17.02 17.54
CA LEU A 213 0.44 16.68 16.13
C LEU A 213 1.87 17.01 15.62
N PRO A 214 2.51 18.12 16.00
CA PRO A 214 3.89 18.40 15.60
C PRO A 214 4.88 17.36 16.13
N HIS A 215 4.68 16.90 17.36
CA HIS A 215 5.58 15.98 18.06
C HIS A 215 5.33 14.50 17.72
N MET A 216 4.13 14.15 17.25
CA MET A 216 3.82 12.78 16.84
C MET A 216 4.61 12.36 15.60
N SER A 217 5.18 11.16 15.63
CA SER A 217 5.84 10.57 14.46
C SER A 217 4.81 9.99 13.48
N SER A 218 5.23 9.72 12.24
CA SER A 218 4.36 9.04 11.26
C SER A 218 3.97 7.63 11.73
N GLN A 219 4.82 6.97 12.52
CA GLN A 219 4.54 5.66 13.09
C GLN A 219 3.47 5.76 14.17
N ASP A 220 3.52 6.81 15.00
CA ASP A 220 2.54 7.07 16.06
C ASP A 220 1.17 7.50 15.52
N MET A 221 1.07 7.92 14.26
CA MET A 221 -0.20 8.27 13.60
C MET A 221 -0.77 7.13 12.74
N ALA A 222 -0.03 6.05 12.53
CA ALA A 222 -0.53 4.91 11.75
C ALA A 222 -1.72 4.21 12.43
N SER A 223 -2.48 3.44 11.66
CA SER A 223 -3.59 2.63 12.19
C SER A 223 -3.10 1.67 13.27
N ALA A 224 -3.98 1.28 14.20
CA ALA A 224 -3.63 0.36 15.28
C ALA A 224 -3.07 -0.97 14.75
N GLU A 225 -3.66 -1.48 13.67
CA GLU A 225 -3.21 -2.69 12.98
C GLU A 225 -1.81 -2.51 12.38
N ARG A 226 -1.57 -1.39 11.68
CA ARG A 226 -0.27 -1.11 11.08
C ARG A 226 0.83 -0.96 12.14
N LYS A 227 0.54 -0.25 13.23
CA LYS A 227 1.44 -0.14 14.38
C LYS A 227 1.77 -1.50 14.97
N ALA A 228 0.79 -2.37 15.14
CA ALA A 228 1.02 -3.72 15.66
C ALA A 228 1.89 -4.56 14.71
N ALA A 229 1.64 -4.47 13.40
CA ALA A 229 2.44 -5.15 12.39
C ALA A 229 3.90 -4.64 12.37
N ASP A 230 4.10 -3.33 12.39
CA ASP A 230 5.44 -2.73 12.38
C ASP A 230 6.20 -3.06 13.68
N ARG A 231 5.53 -3.08 14.85
CA ARG A 231 6.12 -3.57 16.12
C ARG A 231 6.56 -5.03 16.02
N LYS A 232 5.71 -5.90 15.47
CA LYS A 232 6.04 -7.32 15.29
C LYS A 232 7.25 -7.50 14.37
N ILE A 233 7.31 -6.75 13.26
CA ILE A 233 8.46 -6.77 12.35
C ILE A 233 9.73 -6.29 13.07
N ALA A 234 9.62 -5.24 13.89
CA ALA A 234 10.76 -4.74 14.67
C ALA A 234 11.26 -5.78 15.68
N GLU A 235 10.36 -6.44 16.40
CA GLU A 235 10.67 -7.53 17.33
C GLU A 235 11.31 -8.72 16.61
N GLU A 236 10.78 -9.12 15.46
CA GLU A 236 11.35 -10.19 14.64
C GLU A 236 12.73 -9.84 14.10
N ASN A 237 12.94 -8.60 13.64
CA ASN A 237 14.24 -8.14 13.16
C ASN A 237 15.26 -8.09 14.30
N PHE A 238 14.85 -7.66 15.49
CA PHE A 238 15.68 -7.67 16.69
C PHE A 238 16.04 -9.10 17.11
N HIS A 239 15.09 -10.03 17.06
CA HIS A 239 15.35 -11.43 17.39
C HIS A 239 16.28 -12.09 16.36
N LYS A 240 16.10 -11.81 15.06
CA LYS A 240 16.95 -12.33 13.98
C LYS A 240 18.38 -11.80 14.06
N SER A 241 18.59 -10.55 14.48
CA SER A 241 19.95 -10.01 14.63
C SER A 241 20.72 -10.65 15.79
N LEU A 242 20.04 -11.07 16.86
CA LEU A 242 20.65 -11.82 17.95
C LEU A 242 20.99 -13.27 17.57
N ALA A 243 20.21 -13.88 16.67
CA ALA A 243 20.37 -15.28 16.26
C ALA A 243 21.45 -15.50 15.17
N ALA A 244 22.14 -14.44 14.73
CA ALA A 244 23.09 -14.48 13.61
C ALA A 244 24.51 -14.88 14.03
N GLU A 245 24.68 -15.76 15.03
CA GLU A 245 25.98 -16.44 15.18
C GLU A 245 26.05 -17.53 14.11
N GLU A 246 27.05 -17.47 13.22
CA GLU A 246 27.22 -18.47 12.17
C GLU A 246 27.27 -19.85 12.80
N GLN A 247 26.25 -20.67 12.55
CA GLN A 247 26.20 -22.04 13.03
C GLN A 247 27.28 -22.84 12.29
N GLN A 248 28.49 -22.82 12.84
CA GLN A 248 29.62 -23.58 12.32
C GLN A 248 29.27 -25.06 12.39
N ALA A 249 29.61 -25.82 11.35
CA ALA A 249 29.30 -27.24 11.28
C ALA A 249 29.85 -27.98 12.51
N GLU A 250 28.95 -28.44 13.37
CA GLU A 250 29.27 -29.26 14.53
C GLU A 250 29.44 -30.72 14.08
N THR A 251 30.52 -31.35 14.51
CA THR A 251 30.79 -32.76 14.33
C THR A 251 30.92 -33.44 15.70
N ASP A 252 30.48 -34.69 15.74
CA ASP A 252 30.63 -35.61 16.86
C ASP A 252 31.83 -36.54 16.73
N ALA A 253 32.64 -36.41 15.67
CA ALA A 253 33.80 -37.25 15.44
C ALA A 253 34.87 -37.14 16.55
N PHE A 254 34.97 -35.97 17.19
CA PHE A 254 35.99 -35.67 18.20
C PHE A 254 35.40 -35.51 19.59
N GLN A 255 36.04 -36.13 20.59
CA GLN A 255 35.70 -35.96 22.00
C GLN A 255 36.65 -34.94 22.66
N CYS A 256 36.09 -33.93 23.33
CA CYS A 256 36.91 -32.95 24.05
C CYS A 256 37.53 -33.56 25.31
N SER A 257 38.84 -33.40 25.51
CA SER A 257 39.54 -33.86 26.71
C SER A 257 39.14 -33.13 28.00
N ARG A 258 38.69 -31.86 27.90
CA ARG A 258 38.39 -31.01 29.06
C ARG A 258 36.98 -31.22 29.60
N CYS A 259 35.97 -31.24 28.73
CA CYS A 259 34.56 -31.40 29.14
C CYS A 259 33.95 -32.77 28.75
N LYS A 260 34.70 -33.65 28.10
CA LYS A 260 34.28 -35.00 27.63
C LYS A 260 33.11 -35.04 26.66
N GLN A 261 32.59 -33.89 26.23
CA GLN A 261 31.51 -33.78 25.27
C GLN A 261 32.04 -33.91 23.83
N ARG A 262 31.19 -34.41 22.94
CA ARG A 262 31.48 -34.60 21.51
C ARG A 262 30.88 -33.50 20.64
N LYS A 263 30.79 -32.27 21.14
CA LYS A 263 30.34 -31.12 20.34
C LYS A 263 31.55 -30.30 19.93
N CYS A 264 32.08 -30.58 18.74
CA CYS A 264 33.31 -29.98 18.24
C CYS A 264 33.10 -29.39 16.85
N ARG A 265 33.77 -28.30 16.54
CA ARG A 265 33.94 -27.79 15.17
C ARG A 265 35.35 -28.09 14.70
N TYR A 266 35.52 -28.46 13.44
CA TYR A 266 36.84 -28.72 12.87
C TYR A 266 37.07 -27.87 11.63
N ARG A 267 38.32 -27.47 11.41
CA ARG A 267 38.79 -26.90 10.14
C ARG A 267 40.09 -27.57 9.76
N GLN A 268 40.25 -27.89 8.48
CA GLN A 268 41.48 -28.46 7.95
C GLN A 268 42.30 -27.34 7.33
N ALA A 269 43.58 -27.28 7.65
CA ALA A 269 44.51 -26.35 7.00
C ALA A 269 45.88 -27.03 6.85
N GLN A 270 46.48 -26.88 5.68
CA GLN A 270 47.83 -27.33 5.42
C GLN A 270 48.80 -26.30 6.03
N THR A 271 49.55 -26.71 7.04
CA THR A 271 50.50 -25.83 7.76
C THR A 271 51.95 -26.27 7.59
N ARG A 272 52.19 -27.29 6.78
CA ARG A 272 53.51 -27.90 6.51
C ARG A 272 53.70 -28.11 5.00
N SER A 273 54.90 -28.54 4.60
CA SER A 273 55.26 -28.79 3.20
C SER A 273 54.27 -29.74 2.50
N ALA A 274 54.27 -29.72 1.18
CA ALA A 274 53.34 -30.50 0.34
C ALA A 274 53.41 -32.02 0.59
N ASP A 275 54.50 -32.51 1.18
CA ASP A 275 54.74 -33.92 1.47
C ASP A 275 54.06 -34.44 2.75
N GLU A 276 53.45 -33.56 3.56
CA GLU A 276 52.72 -33.93 4.78
C GLU A 276 51.20 -33.74 4.65
N PRO A 277 50.38 -34.63 5.26
CA PRO A 277 48.93 -34.52 5.19
C PRO A 277 48.40 -33.26 5.92
N MET A 278 47.19 -32.85 5.57
CA MET A 278 46.55 -31.66 6.15
C MET A 278 46.40 -31.76 7.68
N THR A 279 46.65 -30.66 8.40
CA THR A 279 46.41 -30.61 9.85
C THR A 279 44.95 -30.27 10.15
N THR A 280 44.30 -31.08 10.98
CA THR A 280 42.92 -30.83 11.43
C THR A 280 42.95 -30.04 12.74
N PHE A 281 42.40 -28.83 12.74
CA PHE A 281 42.21 -28.01 13.94
C PHE A 281 40.80 -28.22 14.48
N VAL A 282 40.70 -28.71 15.71
CA VAL A 282 39.43 -28.99 16.37
C VAL A 282 39.24 -27.98 17.51
N THR A 283 38.05 -27.40 17.60
CA THR A 283 37.63 -26.55 18.73
C THR A 283 36.36 -27.11 19.35
N CYS A 284 36.35 -27.32 20.66
CA CYS A 284 35.13 -27.71 21.37
C CYS A 284 34.18 -26.52 21.44
N VAL A 285 32.91 -26.73 21.10
CA VAL A 285 31.87 -25.67 21.14
C VAL A 285 31.53 -25.30 22.59
N ASN A 286 31.51 -26.27 23.51
CA ASN A 286 31.05 -26.04 24.88
C ASN A 286 32.10 -25.42 25.81
N CYS A 287 33.39 -25.77 25.67
CA CYS A 287 34.44 -25.24 26.55
C CYS A 287 35.51 -24.42 25.81
N ASN A 288 35.34 -24.19 24.50
CA ASN A 288 36.28 -23.47 23.63
C ASN A 288 37.73 -23.99 23.67
N ASN A 289 37.95 -25.23 24.12
CA ASN A 289 39.27 -25.87 24.07
C ASN A 289 39.65 -26.14 22.62
N ARG A 290 40.91 -25.85 22.25
CA ARG A 290 41.43 -25.97 20.88
C ARG A 290 42.60 -26.94 20.86
N TRP A 291 42.60 -27.89 19.94
CA TRP A 291 43.70 -28.81 19.73
C TRP A 291 43.86 -29.15 18.24
N LYS A 292 44.99 -29.75 17.88
CA LYS A 292 45.29 -30.17 16.51
C LYS A 292 45.45 -31.68 16.44
N PHE A 293 45.07 -32.26 15.31
CA PHE A 293 45.29 -33.65 14.95
C PHE A 293 46.07 -33.66 13.62
N SER A 294 47.25 -34.26 13.62
CA SER A 294 48.14 -34.43 12.45
C SER A 294 48.25 -35.90 12.11
#